data_AF-A0A2E8JXT4-F1
#
_entry.id   AF-A0A2E8JXT4-F1
#
_cell.length_a   1.000
_cell.length_b   1.000
_cell.length_c   1.000
_cell.angle_alpha   90.00
_cell.angle_beta   90.00
_cell.angle_gamma   90.00
#
_symmetry.space_group_name_H-M   'P 1'
#
loop_
_entity.id
_entity.type
_entity.pdbx_description
1 polymer ?
#
loop_
_entity_poly.entity_id
_entity_poly.type
_entity_poly.pdbx_seq_one_letter_code
_entity_poly.pdbx_strand_id
1 'polypeptide(L)'
;MNRNTMIRAISLALPFVVASSCLAETITVCLDGSCDFMDVQGAIDFADHGDLILVAAGTYQPSSTIETDGKMVTIRGEIDDQGRPATILDGRWQRRVLRCDDNETAATRFENLAFIRGDRTAGAGVRINHSQPTLVNCEIRDNIGGGGMYLYNARPTLIDCVISDNQCDWSGGGIQIYDNSNPSLVDTVVCGNQAKYDPQLSLDQGSIWTDEGDNCVSDDCNDCSETPSPDLNGDGLVNGADLGLLLVSWGGPGIGDLNGDGMTDGGDLGVLLAAWS
;
A
#
# COMPACT_ATOMS: atom_id res chain seq x y z
N MET A 1 66.59 -27.32 42.43
CA MET A 1 65.38 -28.10 42.10
C MET A 1 64.18 -27.38 42.69
N ASN A 2 63.22 -27.00 41.83
CA ASN A 2 61.86 -26.49 42.14
C ASN A 2 61.78 -25.13 42.89
N ARG A 3 60.82 -24.23 42.64
CA ARG A 3 59.72 -24.10 41.67
C ARG A 3 59.10 -22.70 41.86
N ASN A 4 58.31 -22.26 40.87
CA ASN A 4 57.22 -21.28 40.93
C ASN A 4 57.54 -19.79 40.66
N THR A 5 57.70 -19.51 39.37
CA THR A 5 57.20 -18.29 38.73
C THR A 5 55.67 -18.25 38.82
N MET A 6 55.12 -17.22 39.46
CA MET A 6 53.68 -16.92 39.49
C MET A 6 53.29 -16.20 38.19
N ILE A 7 52.58 -16.89 37.29
CA ILE A 7 51.92 -16.27 36.13
C ILE A 7 50.54 -15.79 36.60
N ARG A 8 50.31 -14.47 36.54
CA ARG A 8 49.00 -13.86 36.73
C ARG A 8 48.11 -14.26 35.55
N ALA A 9 47.05 -15.03 35.82
CA ALA A 9 46.01 -15.30 34.83
C ALA A 9 45.22 -14.01 34.59
N ILE A 10 45.38 -13.44 33.38
CA ILE A 10 44.49 -12.40 32.86
C ILE A 10 43.17 -13.11 32.52
N SER A 11 42.14 -12.88 33.34
CA SER A 11 40.78 -13.34 33.06
C SER A 11 40.28 -12.56 31.83
N LEU A 12 40.25 -13.24 30.69
CA LEU A 12 39.62 -12.76 29.48
C LEU A 12 38.11 -12.92 29.68
N ALA A 13 37.43 -11.86 30.12
CA ALA A 13 35.97 -11.82 30.08
C ALA A 13 35.55 -11.80 28.60
N LEU A 14 35.06 -12.93 28.08
CA LEU A 14 34.40 -12.94 26.78
C LEU A 14 33.17 -12.02 26.87
N PRO A 15 32.95 -11.12 25.89
CA PRO A 15 31.67 -10.45 25.78
C PRO A 15 30.61 -11.52 25.55
N PHE A 16 29.65 -11.60 26.47
CA PHE A 16 28.45 -12.39 26.32
C PHE A 16 27.61 -11.68 25.25
N VAL A 17 27.80 -12.08 23.99
CA VAL A 17 26.89 -11.70 22.91
C VAL A 17 25.60 -12.46 23.21
N VAL A 18 24.63 -11.75 23.80
CA VAL A 18 23.25 -12.21 23.74
C VAL A 18 22.92 -12.20 22.25
N ALA A 19 22.83 -13.37 21.63
CA ALA A 19 22.20 -13.48 20.33
C ALA A 19 20.77 -12.97 20.54
N SER A 20 20.47 -11.77 20.03
CA SER A 20 19.11 -11.27 19.98
C SER A 20 18.29 -12.37 19.32
N SER A 21 17.30 -12.88 20.03
CA SER A 21 16.44 -13.94 19.52
C SER A 21 15.79 -13.42 18.24
N CYS A 22 16.14 -14.02 17.10
CA CYS A 22 15.57 -13.75 15.79
C CYS A 22 14.15 -14.32 15.70
N LEU A 23 13.27 -13.86 16.58
CA LEU A 23 11.83 -14.09 16.50
C LEU A 23 11.20 -12.75 16.19
N ALA A 24 10.39 -12.71 15.14
CA ALA A 24 9.56 -11.57 14.82
C ALA A 24 8.75 -11.15 16.07
N GLU A 25 8.98 -9.93 16.54
CA GLU A 25 8.23 -9.33 17.64
C GLU A 25 7.07 -8.47 17.09
N THR A 26 6.08 -8.21 17.94
CA THR A 26 5.03 -7.25 17.64
C THR A 26 5.27 -5.97 18.44
N ILE A 27 5.47 -4.86 17.75
CA ILE A 27 5.67 -3.52 18.29
C ILE A 27 4.38 -2.73 18.08
N THR A 28 3.87 -2.08 19.12
CA THR A 28 2.59 -1.37 19.07
C THR A 28 2.75 0.15 19.00
N VAL A 29 1.89 0.82 18.23
CA VAL A 29 1.90 2.28 18.07
C VAL A 29 0.49 2.87 18.24
N CYS A 30 0.29 3.76 19.22
CA CYS A 30 -0.99 4.44 19.41
C CYS A 30 -0.88 5.86 20.01
N LEU A 31 -1.85 6.71 19.66
CA LEU A 31 -1.86 8.14 19.97
C LEU A 31 -2.19 8.45 21.45
N ASP A 32 -2.78 7.50 22.18
CA ASP A 32 -3.16 7.69 23.59
C ASP A 32 -2.02 7.39 24.58
N GLY A 33 -0.88 6.90 24.07
CA GLY A 33 0.30 6.56 24.86
C GLY A 33 0.21 5.23 25.61
N SER A 34 -0.76 4.37 25.30
CA SER A 34 -0.89 3.03 25.91
C SER A 34 -0.02 1.95 25.25
N CYS A 35 0.55 2.25 24.07
CA CYS A 35 1.39 1.36 23.27
C CYS A 35 2.90 1.60 23.51
N ASP A 36 3.73 0.76 22.89
CA ASP A 36 5.20 0.85 23.00
C ASP A 36 5.73 2.19 22.45
N PHE A 37 5.13 2.69 21.37
CA PHE A 37 5.47 3.96 20.73
C PHE A 37 4.24 4.83 20.48
N MET A 38 4.46 6.13 20.37
CA MET A 38 3.43 7.10 19.95
C MET A 38 3.59 7.56 18.50
N ASP A 39 4.74 7.29 17.89
CA ASP A 39 5.07 7.67 16.52
C ASP A 39 5.63 6.47 15.75
N VAL A 40 5.30 6.43 14.46
CA VAL A 40 5.62 5.30 13.58
C VAL A 40 7.13 5.21 13.31
N GLN A 41 7.83 6.34 13.19
CA GLN A 41 9.26 6.33 12.91
C GLN A 41 10.05 5.74 14.08
N GLY A 42 9.75 6.11 15.33
CA GLY A 42 10.39 5.53 16.50
C GLY A 42 10.20 4.02 16.62
N ALA A 43 9.02 3.52 16.24
CA ALA A 43 8.77 2.07 16.17
C ALA A 43 9.60 1.40 15.07
N ILE A 44 9.70 2.01 13.89
CA ILE A 44 10.57 1.52 12.81
C ILE A 44 12.03 1.51 13.26
N ASP A 45 12.52 2.59 13.86
CA ASP A 45 13.91 2.74 14.30
C ASP A 45 14.29 1.65 15.31
N PHE A 46 13.36 1.27 16.18
CA PHE A 46 13.52 0.20 17.17
C PHE A 46 13.45 -1.21 16.57
N ALA A 47 12.57 -1.44 15.59
CA ALA A 47 12.29 -2.75 15.03
C ALA A 47 13.53 -3.44 14.42
N ASP A 48 13.60 -4.76 14.56
CA ASP A 48 14.52 -5.63 13.83
C ASP A 48 13.86 -6.17 12.56
N HIS A 49 14.65 -6.77 11.66
CA HIS A 49 14.10 -7.43 10.48
C HIS A 49 13.16 -8.58 10.87
N GLY A 50 11.97 -8.62 10.27
CA GLY A 50 10.95 -9.62 10.50
C GLY A 50 9.82 -9.17 11.43
N ASP A 51 9.99 -8.05 12.14
CA ASP A 51 9.00 -7.57 13.11
C ASP A 51 7.70 -7.07 12.45
N LEU A 52 6.64 -7.11 13.26
CA LEU A 52 5.35 -6.52 12.96
C LEU A 52 5.17 -5.24 13.78
N ILE A 53 4.99 -4.11 13.11
CA ILE A 53 4.60 -2.84 13.71
C ILE A 53 3.08 -2.69 13.54
N LEU A 54 2.33 -2.85 14.63
CA LEU A 54 0.88 -2.70 14.67
C LEU A 54 0.52 -1.27 15.08
N VAL A 55 -0.16 -0.55 14.19
CA VAL A 55 -0.53 0.85 14.38
C VAL A 55 -2.04 0.94 14.57
N ALA A 56 -2.48 1.45 15.72
CA ALA A 56 -3.90 1.62 16.01
C ALA A 56 -4.59 2.58 15.02
N ALA A 57 -5.93 2.55 14.96
CA ALA A 57 -6.69 3.53 14.20
C ALA A 57 -6.41 4.96 14.71
N GLY A 58 -6.33 5.91 13.78
CA GLY A 58 -6.07 7.31 14.10
C GLY A 58 -5.29 8.05 13.02
N THR A 59 -5.20 9.37 13.17
CA THR A 59 -4.42 10.24 12.28
C THR A 59 -3.09 10.58 12.92
N TYR A 60 -2.03 9.95 12.43
CA TYR A 60 -0.66 10.19 12.83
C TYR A 60 -0.06 11.30 11.97
N GLN A 61 0.69 12.19 12.59
CA GLN A 61 1.34 13.32 11.93
C GLN A 61 2.86 13.16 12.06
N PRO A 62 3.51 12.46 11.11
CA PRO A 62 4.95 12.23 11.17
C PRO A 62 5.72 13.54 11.24
N SER A 63 6.70 13.67 12.13
CA SER A 63 7.54 14.87 12.20
C SER A 63 8.49 14.99 10.99
N SER A 64 8.87 13.85 10.42
CA SER A 64 9.68 13.68 9.21
C SER A 64 8.99 12.74 8.23
N THR A 65 9.50 12.63 7.01
CA THR A 65 9.09 11.55 6.09
C THR A 65 9.31 10.20 6.78
N ILE A 66 8.36 9.28 6.66
CA ILE A 66 8.52 7.91 7.18
C ILE A 66 9.49 7.16 6.27
N GLU A 67 10.50 6.55 6.88
CA GLU A 67 11.57 5.83 6.21
C GLU A 67 11.75 4.47 6.88
N THR A 68 11.83 3.41 6.08
CA THR A 68 11.97 2.04 6.56
C THR A 68 13.42 1.60 6.75
N ASP A 69 14.40 2.40 6.35
CA ASP A 69 15.84 2.13 6.48
C ASP A 69 16.26 0.75 5.92
N GLY A 70 15.59 0.27 4.85
CA GLY A 70 15.84 -1.05 4.28
C GLY A 70 15.40 -2.22 5.18
N LYS A 71 14.67 -1.96 6.27
CA LYS A 71 14.20 -3.00 7.19
C LYS A 71 13.08 -3.83 6.56
N MET A 72 13.12 -5.13 6.84
CA MET A 72 12.13 -6.11 6.37
C MET A 72 11.03 -6.24 7.42
N VAL A 73 10.29 -5.16 7.65
CA VAL A 73 9.21 -5.09 8.65
C VAL A 73 7.84 -5.08 7.97
N THR A 74 6.83 -5.55 8.69
CA THR A 74 5.43 -5.33 8.30
C THR A 74 4.87 -4.20 9.14
N ILE A 75 4.39 -3.13 8.52
CA ILE A 75 3.66 -2.04 9.18
C ILE A 75 2.19 -2.21 8.85
N ARG A 76 1.38 -2.54 9.85
CA ARG A 76 -0.05 -2.84 9.69
C ARG A 76 -0.90 -1.87 10.49
N GLY A 77 -1.79 -1.17 9.80
CA GLY A 77 -2.85 -0.37 10.41
C GLY A 77 -4.12 -1.18 10.73
N GLU A 78 -5.04 -0.53 11.43
CA GLU A 78 -6.41 -1.01 11.61
C GLU A 78 -7.30 -0.65 10.42
N ILE A 79 -8.43 -1.35 10.28
CA ILE A 79 -9.45 -1.11 9.25
C ILE A 79 -10.77 -0.65 9.89
N ASP A 80 -11.59 0.08 9.14
CA ASP A 80 -12.96 0.42 9.50
C ASP A 80 -13.95 -0.74 9.22
N ASP A 81 -15.23 -0.54 9.52
CA ASP A 81 -16.28 -1.55 9.31
C ASP A 81 -16.49 -1.89 7.81
N GLN A 82 -15.94 -1.08 6.91
CA GLN A 82 -15.98 -1.24 5.46
C GLN A 82 -14.68 -1.86 4.91
N GLY A 83 -13.74 -2.25 5.78
CA GLY A 83 -12.46 -2.83 5.38
C GLY A 83 -11.41 -1.82 4.95
N ARG A 84 -11.68 -0.51 5.01
CA ARG A 84 -10.76 0.53 4.55
C ARG A 84 -9.77 0.93 5.65
N PRO A 85 -8.58 1.44 5.31
CA PRO A 85 -7.59 1.90 6.29
C PRO A 85 -8.14 2.94 7.29
N ALA A 86 -8.16 2.58 8.58
CA ALA A 86 -8.47 3.47 9.69
C ALA A 86 -7.22 4.13 10.29
N THR A 87 -6.04 3.66 9.92
CA THR A 87 -4.75 4.25 10.28
C THR A 87 -4.28 5.20 9.17
N ILE A 88 -4.22 6.49 9.49
CA ILE A 88 -3.93 7.56 8.54
C ILE A 88 -2.57 8.18 8.87
N LEU A 89 -1.66 8.17 7.91
CA LEU A 89 -0.36 8.82 7.93
C LEU A 89 -0.43 10.12 7.13
N ASP A 90 -0.42 11.25 7.83
CA ASP A 90 -0.75 12.56 7.28
C ASP A 90 0.48 13.47 7.14
N GLY A 91 0.87 13.73 5.89
CA GLY A 91 1.98 14.62 5.53
C GLY A 91 1.71 16.11 5.76
N ARG A 92 0.45 16.50 5.98
CA ARG A 92 -0.01 17.88 6.25
C ARG A 92 0.42 18.93 5.23
N TRP A 93 0.67 18.51 4.00
CA TRP A 93 1.24 19.32 2.91
C TRP A 93 2.60 19.94 3.28
N GLN A 94 3.35 19.27 4.15
CA GLN A 94 4.64 19.77 4.63
C GLN A 94 5.81 18.88 4.21
N ARG A 95 5.54 17.63 3.85
CA ARG A 95 6.53 16.59 3.58
C ARG A 95 5.96 15.50 2.70
N ARG A 96 6.85 14.63 2.21
CA ARG A 96 6.45 13.34 1.66
C ARG A 96 5.97 12.45 2.81
N VAL A 97 4.99 11.58 2.59
CA VAL A 97 4.49 10.70 3.66
C VAL A 97 5.44 9.52 3.87
N LEU A 98 5.71 8.74 2.82
CA LEU A 98 6.53 7.52 2.87
C LEU A 98 7.66 7.54 1.84
N ARG A 99 8.84 7.05 2.22
CA ARG A 99 10.00 6.88 1.36
C ARG A 99 10.65 5.50 1.58
N CYS A 100 10.82 4.75 0.49
CA CYS A 100 11.56 3.50 0.43
C CYS A 100 12.71 3.65 -0.58
N ASP A 101 13.90 4.01 -0.09
CA ASP A 101 15.07 4.34 -0.90
C ASP A 101 16.29 3.45 -0.55
N ASP A 102 16.15 2.49 0.37
CA ASP A 102 17.26 1.80 1.04
C ASP A 102 17.29 0.28 0.78
N ASN A 103 16.86 -0.11 -0.43
CA ASN A 103 16.75 -1.50 -0.90
C ASN A 103 15.70 -2.32 -0.14
N GLU A 104 14.57 -1.69 0.20
CA GLU A 104 13.42 -2.42 0.73
C GLU A 104 13.03 -3.57 -0.21
N THR A 105 12.78 -4.74 0.39
CA THR A 105 12.43 -5.95 -0.37
C THR A 105 10.92 -6.17 -0.32
N ALA A 106 10.41 -7.22 -0.99
CA ALA A 106 9.00 -7.58 -0.91
C ALA A 106 8.57 -7.97 0.53
N ALA A 107 9.53 -8.26 1.41
CA ALA A 107 9.29 -8.51 2.84
C ALA A 107 9.07 -7.22 3.65
N THR A 108 9.38 -6.04 3.10
CA THR A 108 8.95 -4.75 3.66
C THR A 108 7.51 -4.52 3.21
N ARG A 109 6.56 -4.59 4.15
CA ARG A 109 5.13 -4.59 3.87
C ARG A 109 4.42 -3.43 4.55
N PHE A 110 3.52 -2.79 3.82
CA PHE A 110 2.60 -1.77 4.32
C PHE A 110 1.19 -2.32 4.13
N GLU A 111 0.42 -2.41 5.21
CA GLU A 111 -0.91 -3.03 5.21
C GLU A 111 -1.93 -2.13 5.91
N ASN A 112 -3.09 -1.89 5.31
CA ASN A 112 -4.18 -1.13 5.94
C ASN A 112 -3.77 0.30 6.34
N LEU A 113 -3.05 1.01 5.48
CA LEU A 113 -2.53 2.35 5.74
C LEU A 113 -3.01 3.36 4.71
N ALA A 114 -3.42 4.55 5.16
CA ALA A 114 -3.68 5.68 4.29
C ALA A 114 -2.52 6.69 4.32
N PHE A 115 -1.93 6.98 3.16
CA PHE A 115 -0.88 7.98 2.96
C PHE A 115 -1.48 9.23 2.32
N ILE A 116 -1.68 10.28 3.13
CA ILE A 116 -2.44 11.46 2.69
C ILE A 116 -1.69 12.77 2.85
N ARG A 117 -2.09 13.76 2.06
CA ARG A 117 -1.65 15.17 2.18
C ARG A 117 -0.14 15.29 2.17
N GLY A 118 0.53 14.54 1.33
CA GLY A 118 1.94 14.69 1.03
C GLY A 118 2.18 15.87 0.10
N ASP A 119 3.29 16.59 0.30
CA ASP A 119 3.77 17.65 -0.59
C ASP A 119 5.29 17.59 -0.76
N ARG A 120 5.73 16.98 -1.86
CA ARG A 120 7.10 16.99 -2.38
C ARG A 120 7.06 16.69 -3.87
N THR A 121 8.08 17.11 -4.61
CA THR A 121 8.28 16.63 -5.98
C THR A 121 8.58 15.13 -6.00
N ALA A 122 8.15 14.46 -7.08
CA ALA A 122 8.37 13.03 -7.32
C ALA A 122 7.91 12.11 -6.17
N GLY A 123 6.61 11.86 -6.12
CA GLY A 123 5.95 10.96 -5.16
C GLY A 123 5.72 11.68 -3.85
N ALA A 124 4.67 12.49 -3.77
CA ALA A 124 4.38 13.26 -2.57
C ALA A 124 3.75 12.38 -1.49
N GLY A 125 2.88 11.44 -1.86
CA GLY A 125 2.43 10.39 -0.96
C GLY A 125 3.57 9.41 -0.67
N VAL A 126 3.93 8.64 -1.70
CA VAL A 126 4.89 7.54 -1.61
C VAL A 126 5.99 7.70 -2.66
N ARG A 127 7.24 7.55 -2.25
CA ARG A 127 8.38 7.39 -3.18
C ARG A 127 9.04 6.05 -2.96
N ILE A 128 9.29 5.34 -4.06
CA ILE A 128 10.01 4.08 -4.07
C ILE A 128 11.17 4.19 -5.07
N ASN A 129 12.38 3.95 -4.59
CA ASN A 129 13.60 4.13 -5.35
C ASN A 129 14.53 2.93 -5.11
N HIS A 130 14.95 2.25 -6.17
CA HIS A 130 15.80 1.05 -6.08
C HIS A 130 15.27 -0.01 -5.10
N SER A 131 13.94 -0.12 -4.99
CA SER A 131 13.26 -0.87 -3.93
C SER A 131 11.99 -1.55 -4.46
N GLN A 132 11.50 -2.53 -3.71
CA GLN A 132 10.39 -3.40 -4.11
C GLN A 132 9.49 -3.82 -2.93
N PRO A 133 8.93 -2.87 -2.15
CA PRO A 133 8.03 -3.18 -1.05
C PRO A 133 6.67 -3.72 -1.55
N THR A 134 5.91 -4.33 -0.64
CA THR A 134 4.53 -4.74 -0.89
C THR A 134 3.56 -3.82 -0.17
N LEU A 135 2.58 -3.28 -0.88
CA LEU A 135 1.47 -2.49 -0.32
C LEU A 135 0.19 -3.33 -0.46
N VAL A 136 -0.57 -3.48 0.62
CA VAL A 136 -1.82 -4.24 0.67
C VAL A 136 -2.89 -3.41 1.35
N ASN A 137 -4.06 -3.26 0.73
CA ASN A 137 -5.15 -2.45 1.31
C ASN A 137 -4.63 -1.07 1.75
N CYS A 138 -3.97 -0.36 0.84
CA CYS A 138 -3.41 0.96 1.11
C CYS A 138 -4.15 2.03 0.31
N GLU A 139 -4.43 3.16 0.94
CA GLU A 139 -4.94 4.35 0.28
C GLU A 139 -3.80 5.37 0.08
N ILE A 140 -3.59 5.85 -1.14
CA ILE A 140 -2.67 6.97 -1.43
C ILE A 140 -3.52 8.07 -2.05
N ARG A 141 -3.89 9.07 -1.25
CA ARG A 141 -4.85 10.08 -1.71
C ARG A 141 -4.60 11.49 -1.21
N ASP A 142 -5.16 12.45 -1.92
CA ASP A 142 -4.98 13.87 -1.61
C ASP A 142 -3.49 14.19 -1.46
N ASN A 143 -2.63 13.84 -2.43
CA ASN A 143 -1.20 14.21 -2.42
C ASN A 143 -0.90 15.19 -3.59
N ILE A 144 0.00 16.18 -3.42
CA ILE A 144 0.18 17.31 -4.36
C ILE A 144 1.67 17.54 -4.62
N GLY A 145 1.99 18.29 -5.68
CA GLY A 145 3.35 18.68 -6.04
C GLY A 145 4.14 17.57 -6.73
N GLY A 146 3.93 16.31 -6.36
CA GLY A 146 4.59 15.15 -6.96
C GLY A 146 3.68 13.95 -7.17
N GLY A 147 2.36 14.11 -7.08
CA GLY A 147 1.39 13.03 -7.22
C GLY A 147 1.36 12.04 -6.06
N GLY A 148 0.64 10.94 -6.27
CA GLY A 148 0.44 9.89 -5.29
C GLY A 148 1.71 9.09 -5.07
N MET A 149 2.21 8.45 -6.13
CA MET A 149 3.35 7.56 -6.06
C MET A 149 4.37 7.82 -7.18
N TYR A 150 5.65 7.77 -6.83
CA TYR A 150 6.75 7.85 -7.79
C TYR A 150 7.70 6.66 -7.66
N LEU A 151 7.95 6.00 -8.78
CA LEU A 151 8.79 4.81 -8.89
C LEU A 151 10.03 5.12 -9.73
N TYR A 152 11.21 4.84 -9.19
CA TYR A 152 12.49 4.94 -9.88
C TYR A 152 13.30 3.67 -9.70
N ASN A 153 13.58 2.94 -10.78
CA ASN A 153 14.20 1.62 -10.71
C ASN A 153 13.56 0.73 -9.64
N ALA A 154 12.22 0.76 -9.56
CA ALA A 154 11.44 0.18 -8.47
C ALA A 154 10.44 -0.85 -8.98
N ARG A 155 10.14 -1.84 -8.14
CA ARG A 155 9.26 -2.97 -8.48
C ARG A 155 8.31 -3.32 -7.32
N PRO A 156 7.49 -2.36 -6.84
CA PRO A 156 6.55 -2.66 -5.77
C PRO A 156 5.45 -3.60 -6.25
N THR A 157 4.81 -4.28 -5.31
CA THR A 157 3.56 -5.01 -5.54
C THR A 157 2.44 -4.28 -4.81
N LEU A 158 1.35 -3.98 -5.51
CA LEU A 158 0.17 -3.30 -5.00
C LEU A 158 -1.00 -4.28 -5.10
N ILE A 159 -1.65 -4.51 -3.96
CA ILE A 159 -2.77 -5.44 -3.83
C ILE A 159 -3.88 -4.67 -3.14
N ASP A 160 -5.07 -4.63 -3.73
CA ASP A 160 -6.24 -3.99 -3.09
C ASP A 160 -5.96 -2.53 -2.70
N CYS A 161 -5.25 -1.79 -3.55
CA CYS A 161 -4.84 -0.42 -3.24
C CYS A 161 -5.74 0.60 -3.94
N VAL A 162 -5.92 1.76 -3.32
CA VAL A 162 -6.65 2.89 -3.93
C VAL A 162 -5.72 4.09 -4.01
N ILE A 163 -5.49 4.59 -5.23
CA ILE A 163 -4.65 5.75 -5.51
C ILE A 163 -5.52 6.82 -6.15
N SER A 164 -5.98 7.78 -5.36
CA SER A 164 -7.00 8.74 -5.80
C SER A 164 -6.72 10.20 -5.46
N ASP A 165 -7.30 11.11 -6.23
CA ASP A 165 -7.31 12.54 -5.93
C ASP A 165 -5.90 13.15 -5.71
N ASN A 166 -4.88 12.57 -6.35
CA ASN A 166 -3.52 13.07 -6.28
C ASN A 166 -3.21 13.99 -7.46
N GLN A 167 -2.37 15.00 -7.23
CA GLN A 167 -2.04 16.03 -8.20
C GLN A 167 -0.53 16.15 -8.43
N CYS A 168 -0.14 16.15 -9.70
CA CYS A 168 1.22 16.44 -10.17
C CYS A 168 1.15 17.49 -11.28
N ASP A 169 2.07 18.45 -11.32
CA ASP A 169 2.05 19.50 -12.36
C ASP A 169 2.42 18.99 -13.76
N TRP A 170 3.07 17.82 -13.85
CA TRP A 170 3.63 17.31 -15.11
C TRP A 170 3.02 15.99 -15.55
N SER A 171 3.41 14.87 -14.94
CA SER A 171 2.88 13.56 -15.31
C SER A 171 2.74 12.62 -14.12
N GLY A 172 1.85 11.63 -14.27
CA GLY A 172 1.62 10.61 -13.25
C GLY A 172 1.07 11.21 -11.96
N GLY A 173 -0.10 11.84 -12.04
CA GLY A 173 -0.82 12.33 -10.87
C GLY A 173 -1.05 11.22 -9.85
N GLY A 174 -1.49 10.04 -10.30
CA GLY A 174 -1.62 8.82 -9.50
C GLY A 174 -0.27 8.15 -9.29
N ILE A 175 0.24 7.48 -10.33
CA ILE A 175 1.56 6.82 -10.32
C ILE A 175 2.42 7.30 -11.48
N GLN A 176 3.61 7.80 -11.17
CA GLN A 176 4.69 7.99 -12.14
C GLN A 176 5.66 6.82 -12.07
N ILE A 177 5.79 6.10 -13.19
CA ILE A 177 6.62 4.90 -13.31
C ILE A 177 7.80 5.20 -14.23
N TYR A 178 8.99 5.35 -13.64
CA TYR A 178 10.16 5.91 -14.31
C TYR A 178 11.42 5.04 -14.15
N ASP A 179 12.29 5.08 -15.17
CA ASP A 179 13.60 4.40 -15.25
C ASP A 179 13.56 2.92 -14.88
N ASN A 180 13.21 2.08 -15.86
CA ASN A 180 13.19 0.61 -15.72
C ASN A 180 12.34 0.10 -14.53
N SER A 181 11.36 0.88 -14.10
CA SER A 181 10.43 0.47 -13.05
C SER A 181 9.37 -0.49 -13.61
N ASN A 182 8.93 -1.43 -12.77
CA ASN A 182 7.91 -2.43 -13.11
C ASN A 182 7.06 -2.78 -11.87
N PRO A 183 6.11 -1.92 -11.46
CA PRO A 183 5.15 -2.29 -10.45
C PRO A 183 4.21 -3.39 -10.95
N SER A 184 3.77 -4.24 -10.04
CA SER A 184 2.70 -5.22 -10.24
C SER A 184 1.47 -4.75 -9.46
N LEU A 185 0.33 -4.67 -10.14
CA LEU A 185 -0.95 -4.24 -9.57
C LEU A 185 -1.95 -5.40 -9.68
N VAL A 186 -2.71 -5.64 -8.62
CA VAL A 186 -3.88 -6.53 -8.59
C VAL A 186 -4.96 -5.88 -7.72
N ASP A 187 -6.22 -6.01 -8.12
CA ASP A 187 -7.37 -5.44 -7.40
C ASP A 187 -7.18 -3.95 -7.06
N THR A 188 -6.42 -3.20 -7.87
CA THR A 188 -5.96 -1.85 -7.54
C THR A 188 -6.70 -0.81 -8.36
N VAL A 189 -7.19 0.22 -7.67
CA VAL A 189 -7.87 1.38 -8.27
C VAL A 189 -6.92 2.57 -8.35
N VAL A 190 -6.80 3.17 -9.53
CA VAL A 190 -6.07 4.42 -9.77
C VAL A 190 -7.01 5.41 -10.46
N CYS A 191 -7.56 6.35 -9.71
CA CYS A 191 -8.67 7.18 -10.21
C CYS A 191 -8.67 8.64 -9.75
N GLY A 192 -9.34 9.54 -10.47
CA GLY A 192 -9.52 10.93 -9.99
C GLY A 192 -8.24 11.75 -9.87
N ASN A 193 -7.10 11.22 -10.33
CA ASN A 193 -5.82 11.92 -10.24
C ASN A 193 -5.70 12.99 -11.32
N GLN A 194 -4.84 13.98 -11.10
CA GLN A 194 -4.67 15.13 -11.96
C GLN A 194 -3.20 15.33 -12.32
N ALA A 195 -2.92 15.40 -13.62
CA ALA A 195 -1.65 15.88 -14.15
C ALA A 195 -1.83 16.47 -15.54
N LYS A 196 -0.77 17.12 -16.05
CA LYS A 196 -0.77 17.65 -17.41
C LYS A 196 -0.72 16.55 -18.47
N TYR A 197 -0.02 15.46 -18.19
CA TYR A 197 0.11 14.30 -19.05
C TYR A 197 -0.14 13.03 -18.23
N ASP A 198 -0.92 12.09 -18.77
CA ASP A 198 -1.13 10.76 -18.18
C ASP A 198 -1.45 10.82 -16.66
N PRO A 199 -2.61 11.39 -16.30
CA PRO A 199 -2.94 11.73 -14.91
C PRO A 199 -3.01 10.53 -13.97
N GLN A 200 -3.48 9.37 -14.43
CA GLN A 200 -3.60 8.19 -13.57
C GLN A 200 -2.27 7.42 -13.48
N LEU A 201 -1.75 6.94 -14.62
CA LEU A 201 -0.54 6.15 -14.73
C LEU A 201 0.34 6.67 -15.86
N SER A 202 1.56 7.11 -15.53
CA SER A 202 2.55 7.57 -16.52
C SER A 202 3.72 6.59 -16.60
N LEU A 203 4.14 6.22 -17.81
CA LEU A 203 5.27 5.32 -18.07
C LEU A 203 6.40 6.05 -18.81
N ASP A 204 7.63 5.98 -18.30
CA ASP A 204 8.81 6.62 -18.90
C ASP A 204 10.07 5.72 -18.84
N GLN A 205 10.98 5.93 -19.79
CA GLN A 205 12.33 5.34 -19.81
C GLN A 205 12.39 3.82 -19.61
N GLY A 206 11.69 3.08 -20.48
CA GLY A 206 11.70 1.62 -20.48
C GLY A 206 10.89 0.99 -19.35
N SER A 207 10.12 1.79 -18.60
CA SER A 207 9.22 1.29 -17.57
C SER A 207 7.99 0.63 -18.16
N ILE A 208 7.46 -0.33 -17.41
CA ILE A 208 6.19 -1.03 -17.69
C ILE A 208 5.42 -1.12 -16.37
N TRP A 209 4.17 -1.57 -16.41
CA TRP A 209 3.49 -2.09 -15.23
C TRP A 209 2.89 -3.45 -15.59
N THR A 210 2.75 -4.31 -14.60
CA THR A 210 2.17 -5.63 -14.76
C THR A 210 0.77 -5.63 -14.17
N ASP A 211 -0.21 -5.88 -15.03
CA ASP A 211 -1.60 -6.11 -14.65
C ASP A 211 -1.77 -7.58 -14.26
N GLU A 212 -1.99 -7.85 -12.98
CA GLU A 212 -2.24 -9.19 -12.43
C GLU A 212 -3.74 -9.47 -12.22
N GLY A 213 -4.64 -8.59 -12.69
CA GLY A 213 -6.09 -8.77 -12.65
C GLY A 213 -6.83 -7.68 -11.88
N ASP A 214 -8.08 -7.44 -12.30
CA ASP A 214 -9.10 -6.67 -11.58
C ASP A 214 -8.68 -5.24 -11.16
N ASN A 215 -7.75 -4.64 -11.91
CA ASN A 215 -7.33 -3.26 -11.74
C ASN A 215 -8.28 -2.30 -12.46
N CYS A 216 -8.56 -1.15 -11.86
CA CYS A 216 -9.28 -0.05 -12.50
C CYS A 216 -8.42 1.20 -12.60
N VAL A 217 -8.27 1.74 -13.80
CA VAL A 217 -7.52 2.97 -14.06
C VAL A 217 -8.43 3.94 -14.82
N SER A 218 -8.97 4.96 -14.15
CA SER A 218 -9.93 5.89 -14.75
C SER A 218 -9.74 7.35 -14.33
N ASP A 219 -10.25 8.30 -15.09
CA ASP A 219 -10.23 9.72 -14.70
C ASP A 219 -11.24 10.06 -13.61
N ASP A 220 -12.31 9.27 -13.45
CA ASP A 220 -13.30 9.42 -12.38
C ASP A 220 -13.32 8.17 -11.51
N CYS A 221 -13.26 8.34 -10.19
CA CYS A 221 -13.37 7.23 -9.25
C CYS A 221 -14.72 6.54 -9.27
N ASN A 222 -15.78 7.20 -9.77
CA ASN A 222 -17.08 6.55 -9.95
C ASN A 222 -17.03 5.45 -11.02
N ASP A 223 -16.13 5.55 -12.01
CA ASP A 223 -15.95 4.50 -13.02
C ASP A 223 -15.29 3.24 -12.44
N CYS A 224 -14.60 3.40 -11.31
CA CYS A 224 -13.96 2.32 -10.56
C CYS A 224 -14.77 1.92 -9.32
N SER A 225 -15.88 2.60 -9.05
CA SER A 225 -16.76 2.19 -7.96
C SER A 225 -17.32 0.82 -8.32
N GLU A 226 -17.29 -0.09 -7.35
CA GLU A 226 -17.89 -1.42 -7.44
C GLU A 226 -19.41 -1.34 -7.59
N THR A 227 -19.89 -0.81 -8.71
CA THR A 227 -20.97 -1.49 -9.38
C THR A 227 -20.27 -2.59 -10.16
N PRO A 228 -20.31 -3.86 -9.71
CA PRO A 228 -19.72 -4.90 -10.52
C PRO A 228 -20.27 -4.79 -11.93
N SER A 229 -19.38 -4.97 -12.89
CA SER A 229 -19.71 -4.82 -14.30
C SER A 229 -20.86 -5.78 -14.63
N PRO A 230 -21.94 -5.31 -15.27
CA PRO A 230 -22.96 -6.19 -15.82
C PRO A 230 -22.43 -7.23 -16.83
N ASP A 231 -21.25 -6.98 -17.41
CA ASP A 231 -20.48 -7.97 -18.17
C ASP A 231 -19.71 -8.84 -17.18
N LEU A 232 -20.35 -9.95 -16.79
CA LEU A 232 -19.88 -10.86 -15.75
C LEU A 232 -18.90 -11.90 -16.29
N ASN A 233 -18.84 -12.08 -17.62
CA ASN A 233 -17.92 -13.03 -18.25
C ASN A 233 -16.69 -12.36 -18.90
N GLY A 234 -16.66 -11.03 -18.96
CA GLY A 234 -15.57 -10.21 -19.49
C GLY A 234 -15.46 -10.24 -21.02
N ASP A 235 -16.53 -10.57 -21.75
CA ASP A 235 -16.52 -10.67 -23.22
C ASP A 235 -16.78 -9.33 -23.95
N GLY A 236 -17.04 -8.27 -23.18
CA GLY A 236 -17.29 -6.92 -23.65
C GLY A 236 -18.74 -6.67 -24.06
N LEU A 237 -19.65 -7.64 -23.84
CA LEU A 237 -21.09 -7.52 -24.07
C LEU A 237 -21.85 -7.85 -22.79
N VAL A 238 -23.05 -7.28 -22.64
CA VAL A 238 -23.96 -7.60 -21.54
C VAL A 238 -25.16 -8.33 -22.11
N ASN A 239 -25.15 -9.66 -22.03
CA ASN A 239 -26.11 -10.49 -22.73
C ASN A 239 -26.58 -11.70 -21.90
N GLY A 240 -27.15 -12.70 -22.57
CA GLY A 240 -27.68 -13.90 -21.93
C GLY A 240 -26.62 -14.73 -21.20
N ALA A 241 -25.35 -14.61 -21.55
CA ALA A 241 -24.25 -15.26 -20.84
C ALA A 241 -24.07 -14.66 -19.44
N ASP A 242 -24.09 -13.34 -19.33
CA ASP A 242 -23.95 -12.61 -18.06
C ASP A 242 -25.16 -12.83 -17.17
N LEU A 243 -26.37 -12.79 -17.76
CA LEU A 243 -27.58 -13.17 -17.04
C LEU A 243 -27.47 -14.59 -16.47
N GLY A 244 -26.88 -15.52 -17.24
CA GLY A 244 -26.61 -16.87 -16.76
C GLY A 244 -25.71 -16.88 -15.52
N LEU A 245 -24.64 -16.09 -15.52
CA LEU A 245 -23.71 -15.97 -14.38
C LEU A 245 -24.34 -15.27 -13.18
N LEU A 246 -25.15 -14.24 -13.39
CA LEU A 246 -25.91 -13.57 -12.33
C LEU A 246 -26.85 -14.57 -11.65
N LEU A 247 -27.59 -15.35 -12.43
CA LEU A 247 -28.53 -16.34 -11.89
C LEU A 247 -27.86 -17.50 -11.14
N VAL A 248 -26.60 -17.81 -11.43
CA VAL A 248 -25.83 -18.79 -10.64
C VAL A 248 -25.62 -18.31 -9.20
N SER A 249 -25.49 -17.00 -8.99
CA SER A 249 -25.26 -16.39 -7.69
C SER A 249 -26.55 -16.00 -6.96
N TRP A 250 -27.73 -16.25 -7.55
CA TRP A 250 -29.01 -15.74 -7.05
C TRP A 250 -29.32 -16.14 -5.60
N GLY A 251 -29.65 -15.13 -4.79
CA GLY A 251 -30.01 -15.28 -3.38
C GLY A 251 -28.82 -15.42 -2.42
N GLY A 252 -27.60 -15.16 -2.89
CA GLY A 252 -26.40 -15.12 -2.07
C GLY A 252 -25.42 -14.04 -2.52
N PRO A 253 -24.33 -13.83 -1.79
CA PRO A 253 -23.24 -12.96 -2.22
C PRO A 253 -22.51 -13.59 -3.42
N GLY A 254 -21.91 -12.76 -4.27
CA GLY A 254 -21.08 -13.23 -5.38
C GLY A 254 -20.98 -12.21 -6.50
N ILE A 255 -20.43 -12.66 -7.64
CA ILE A 255 -20.20 -11.81 -8.82
C ILE A 255 -21.48 -11.14 -9.34
N GLY A 256 -22.65 -11.67 -9.00
CA GLY A 256 -23.95 -11.13 -9.42
C GLY A 256 -24.47 -9.96 -8.58
N ASP A 257 -23.80 -9.52 -7.51
CA ASP A 257 -24.20 -8.38 -6.65
C ASP A 257 -23.84 -7.02 -7.29
N LEU A 258 -24.38 -6.77 -8.49
CA LEU A 258 -24.11 -5.59 -9.33
C LEU A 258 -24.44 -4.24 -8.69
N ASN A 259 -25.22 -4.21 -7.61
CA ASN A 259 -25.56 -2.98 -6.89
C ASN A 259 -24.79 -2.80 -5.55
N GLY A 260 -24.00 -3.80 -5.14
CA GLY A 260 -23.15 -3.77 -3.96
C GLY A 260 -23.89 -3.80 -2.63
N ASP A 261 -25.10 -4.38 -2.58
CA ASP A 261 -25.90 -4.47 -1.35
C ASP A 261 -25.65 -5.74 -0.52
N GLY A 262 -24.78 -6.61 -1.01
CA GLY A 262 -24.35 -7.86 -0.38
C GLY A 262 -25.16 -9.09 -0.81
N MET A 263 -26.14 -8.95 -1.72
CA MET A 263 -27.02 -10.03 -2.15
C MET A 263 -27.33 -9.95 -3.65
N THR A 264 -27.08 -11.02 -4.40
CA THR A 264 -27.55 -11.11 -5.79
C THR A 264 -29.07 -11.34 -5.84
N ASP A 265 -29.84 -10.32 -6.18
CA ASP A 265 -31.29 -10.38 -6.29
C ASP A 265 -31.89 -9.56 -7.46
N GLY A 266 -33.16 -9.18 -7.32
CA GLY A 266 -33.89 -8.42 -8.34
C GLY A 266 -33.30 -7.03 -8.60
N GLY A 267 -32.62 -6.44 -7.62
CA GLY A 267 -31.88 -5.19 -7.76
C GLY A 267 -30.78 -5.33 -8.82
N ASP A 268 -29.96 -6.37 -8.71
CA ASP A 268 -28.84 -6.62 -9.62
C ASP A 268 -29.31 -7.01 -11.01
N LEU A 269 -30.36 -7.84 -11.10
CA LEU A 269 -30.98 -8.12 -12.38
C LEU A 269 -31.43 -6.84 -13.10
N GLY A 270 -31.93 -5.86 -12.34
CA GLY A 270 -32.27 -4.54 -12.86
C GLY A 270 -31.06 -3.80 -13.44
N VAL A 271 -29.92 -3.83 -12.73
CA VAL A 271 -28.65 -3.25 -13.19
C VAL A 271 -28.16 -3.97 -14.46
N LEU A 272 -28.20 -5.30 -14.50
CA LEU A 272 -27.78 -6.09 -15.66
C LEU A 272 -28.61 -5.76 -16.91
N LEU A 273 -29.93 -5.78 -16.77
CA LEU A 273 -30.85 -5.53 -17.89
C LEU A 273 -30.77 -4.09 -18.41
N ALA A 274 -30.43 -3.12 -17.55
CA ALA A 274 -30.24 -1.73 -17.96
C ALA A 274 -29.03 -1.54 -18.89
N ALA A 275 -28.03 -2.41 -18.77
CA ALA A 275 -26.80 -2.38 -19.56
C ALA A 275 -26.80 -3.32 -20.78
N TRP A 276 -27.93 -3.99 -21.06
CA TRP A 276 -28.04 -5.02 -22.10
C TRP A 276 -27.58 -4.53 -23.49
N SER A 277 -26.69 -5.30 -24.14
CA SER A 277 -26.08 -4.96 -25.43
C SER A 277 -26.05 -6.10 -26.44
#